data_AF-A0A436DEC9-F1
#
_entry.id   AF-A0A436DEC9-F1
#
_cell.length_a   1.000
_cell.length_b   1.000
_cell.length_c   1.000
_cell.angle_alpha   90.00
_cell.angle_beta   90.00
_cell.angle_gamma   90.00
#
_symmetry.space_group_name_H-M   'P 1'
#
loop_
_entity.id
_entity.type
_entity.pdbx_description
1 polymer ?
#
loop_
_entity_poly.entity_id
_entity_poly.type
_entity_poly.pdbx_seq_one_letter_code
_entity_poly.pdbx_strand_id
1 'polypeptide(L)'
;MEHIAALLLVIGCSNTMADCRELQVPVSVFATAEQCVAERPFVLGDVQGQADHIVAKCLAVDPALEDDYDQIVWNVRADGTLDASLAISSLVMASNTIRPEKDYLHQQ
;
A
#
# COMPACT_ATOMS: atom_id res chain seq x y z
N MET A 1 -9.81 -10.79 16.09
CA MET A 1 -9.58 -10.63 14.64
C MET A 1 -8.10 -10.35 14.49
N GLU A 2 -7.41 -11.10 13.64
CA GLU A 2 -5.97 -10.92 13.47
C GLU A 2 -5.74 -9.65 12.65
N HIS A 3 -4.92 -8.74 13.17
CA HIS A 3 -4.56 -7.51 12.47
C HIS A 3 -3.62 -7.82 11.30
N ILE A 4 -3.80 -7.11 10.20
CA ILE A 4 -2.87 -7.18 9.07
C ILE A 4 -1.77 -6.14 9.31
N ALA A 5 -0.51 -6.58 9.27
CA ALA A 5 0.63 -5.67 9.43
C ALA A 5 1.43 -5.47 8.13
N ALA A 6 1.33 -6.38 7.17
CA ALA A 6 2.05 -6.26 5.91
C ALA A 6 1.31 -6.90 4.73
N LEU A 7 1.49 -6.29 3.56
CA LEU A 7 1.00 -6.78 2.28
C LEU A 7 2.18 -7.00 1.32
N LEU A 8 2.28 -8.19 0.73
CA LEU A 8 3.25 -8.52 -0.29
C LEU A 8 2.70 -8.19 -1.68
N LEU A 9 3.28 -7.18 -2.31
CA LEU A 9 3.01 -6.83 -3.70
C LEU A 9 4.06 -7.48 -4.61
N VAL A 10 3.61 -8.15 -5.68
CA VAL A 10 4.49 -8.76 -6.68
C VAL A 10 4.15 -8.23 -8.06
N ILE A 11 5.15 -7.66 -8.73
CA ILE A 11 5.03 -7.08 -10.07
C ILE A 11 5.91 -7.86 -11.02
N GLY A 12 5.32 -8.27 -12.15
CA GLY A 12 6.01 -8.88 -13.28
C GLY A 12 6.11 -7.89 -14.43
N CYS A 13 7.29 -7.74 -14.99
CA CYS A 13 7.56 -6.85 -16.12
C CYS A 13 8.13 -7.61 -17.32
N SER A 14 7.90 -7.07 -18.51
CA SER A 14 8.60 -7.49 -19.74
C SER A 14 10.09 -7.18 -19.66
N ASN A 15 10.89 -7.81 -20.53
CA ASN A 15 12.35 -7.65 -20.54
C ASN A 15 12.82 -6.19 -20.71
N THR A 16 12.01 -5.33 -21.31
CA THR A 16 12.30 -3.90 -21.51
C THR A 16 11.86 -3.02 -20.33
N MET A 17 11.26 -3.60 -19.29
CA MET A 17 10.62 -2.91 -18.17
C MET A 17 9.52 -1.92 -18.56
N ALA A 18 9.00 -2.00 -19.80
CA ALA A 18 7.98 -1.09 -20.31
C ALA A 18 6.55 -1.55 -19.97
N ASP A 19 6.34 -2.86 -19.89
CA ASP A 19 5.05 -3.47 -19.62
C ASP A 19 5.11 -4.20 -18.28
N CYS A 20 4.60 -3.58 -17.23
CA CYS A 20 4.55 -4.13 -15.88
C CYS A 20 3.11 -4.37 -15.44
N ARG A 21 2.88 -5.48 -14.74
CA ARG A 21 1.58 -5.85 -14.19
C ARG A 21 1.72 -6.53 -12.84
N GLU A 22 0.69 -6.43 -12.02
CA GLU A 22 0.60 -7.21 -10.80
C GLU A 22 0.45 -8.72 -11.13
N LEU A 23 1.20 -9.55 -10.41
CA LEU A 23 1.10 -11.01 -10.49
C LEU A 23 0.28 -11.51 -9.30
N GLN A 24 -0.62 -12.46 -9.57
CA GLN A 24 -1.44 -13.07 -8.54
C GLN A 24 -0.60 -14.08 -7.75
N VAL A 25 -0.64 -13.97 -6.43
CA VAL A 25 0.11 -14.84 -5.51
C VAL A 25 -0.85 -15.52 -4.53
N PRO A 26 -0.52 -16.73 -4.05
CA PRO A 26 -1.42 -17.48 -3.16
C PRO A 26 -1.62 -16.81 -1.79
N VAL A 27 -0.56 -16.19 -1.26
CA VAL A 27 -0.56 -15.50 0.03
C VAL A 27 0.09 -14.13 -0.15
N SER A 28 -0.67 -13.08 0.13
CA SER A 28 -0.22 -11.69 0.00
C SER A 28 -0.37 -10.87 1.28
N VAL A 29 -0.93 -11.43 2.35
CA VAL A 29 -1.31 -10.70 3.56
C VAL A 29 -0.68 -11.38 4.79
N PHE A 30 -0.04 -10.60 5.65
CA PHE A 30 0.74 -11.10 6.77
C PHE A 30 0.46 -10.34 8.06
N ALA A 31 0.47 -11.08 9.18
CA ALA A 31 0.28 -10.51 10.51
C ALA A 31 1.51 -9.74 11.02
N THR A 32 2.70 -9.96 10.43
CA THR A 32 3.91 -9.17 10.72
C THR A 32 4.73 -8.88 9.46
N ALA A 33 5.54 -7.82 9.51
CA ALA A 33 6.44 -7.46 8.41
C ALA A 33 7.55 -8.50 8.21
N GLU A 34 8.03 -9.12 9.30
CA GLU A 34 9.07 -10.16 9.26
C GLU A 34 8.56 -11.40 8.53
N GLN A 35 7.30 -11.79 8.78
CA GLN A 35 6.66 -12.90 8.05
C GLN A 35 6.60 -12.60 6.55
N CYS A 36 6.16 -11.40 6.16
CA CYS A 36 6.12 -11.01 4.76
C CYS A 36 7.52 -11.10 4.10
N VAL A 37 8.55 -10.60 4.78
CA VAL A 37 9.92 -10.63 4.25
C VAL A 37 10.47 -12.05 4.15
N ALA A 38 10.14 -12.91 5.12
CA ALA A 38 10.53 -14.32 5.13
C ALA A 38 9.86 -15.13 4.01
N GLU A 39 8.60 -14.84 3.69
CA GLU A 39 7.82 -15.54 2.66
C GLU A 39 8.13 -15.07 1.23
N ARG A 40 8.56 -13.81 1.08
CA ARG A 40 8.91 -13.20 -0.22
C ARG A 40 9.74 -14.08 -1.18
N PRO A 41 10.88 -14.71 -0.78
CA PRO A 41 11.66 -15.53 -1.71
C PRO A 41 10.90 -16.76 -2.22
N PHE A 42 9.99 -17.33 -1.42
CA PHE A 42 9.20 -18.49 -1.83
C PHE A 42 8.12 -18.07 -2.85
N VAL A 43 7.42 -16.98 -2.57
CA VAL A 43 6.43 -16.40 -3.49
C VAL A 43 7.06 -16.02 -4.83
N LEU A 44 8.27 -15.44 -4.82
CA LEU A 44 9.02 -15.16 -6.05
C LEU A 44 9.35 -16.43 -6.85
N GLY A 45 9.61 -17.54 -6.17
CA GLY A 45 9.78 -18.86 -6.79
C GLY A 45 8.48 -19.37 -7.42
N ASP A 46 7.34 -19.20 -6.75
CA ASP A 46 6.03 -19.66 -7.23
C ASP A 46 5.58 -18.95 -8.50
N VAL A 47 5.96 -17.68 -8.66
CA VAL A 47 5.64 -16.89 -9.86
C VAL A 47 6.75 -16.87 -10.91
N GLN A 48 7.83 -17.62 -10.68
CA GLN A 48 8.96 -17.65 -11.60
C GLN A 48 8.51 -18.10 -12.99
N GLY A 49 8.93 -17.37 -14.03
CA GLY A 49 8.56 -17.65 -15.42
C GLY A 49 7.21 -17.06 -15.86
N GLN A 50 6.44 -16.41 -14.97
CA GLN A 50 5.23 -15.68 -15.36
C GLN A 50 5.53 -14.31 -16.02
N ALA A 51 6.75 -13.79 -15.83
CA ALA A 51 7.28 -12.58 -16.46
C ALA A 51 8.81 -12.65 -16.57
N ASP A 52 9.40 -11.79 -17.40
CA ASP A 52 10.85 -11.74 -17.62
C ASP A 52 11.59 -11.19 -16.40
N HIS A 53 11.05 -10.13 -15.80
CA HIS A 53 11.56 -9.52 -14.56
C HIS A 53 10.47 -9.55 -13.50
N ILE A 54 10.80 -10.02 -12.31
CA ILE A 54 9.85 -10.11 -11.19
C ILE A 54 10.45 -9.40 -9.98
N VAL A 55 9.69 -8.46 -9.44
CA VAL A 55 10.06 -7.67 -8.27
C VAL A 55 8.94 -7.74 -7.23
N ALA A 56 9.31 -7.83 -5.96
CA ALA A 56 8.35 -7.93 -4.88
C ALA A 56 8.71 -7.01 -3.71
N LYS A 57 7.70 -6.42 -3.08
CA LYS A 57 7.87 -5.52 -1.94
C LYS A 57 6.81 -5.79 -0.87
N CYS A 58 7.26 -5.82 0.38
CA CYS A 58 6.39 -5.82 1.54
C CYS A 58 6.01 -4.37 1.86
N LEU A 59 4.72 -4.08 1.83
CA LEU A 59 4.13 -2.81 2.21
C LEU A 59 3.68 -2.92 3.66
N ALA A 60 4.11 -1.98 4.50
CA ALA A 60 3.62 -1.91 5.87
C ALA A 60 2.18 -1.40 5.88
N VAL A 61 1.32 -2.05 6.66
CA VAL A 61 -0.05 -1.61 6.93
C VAL A 61 -0.05 -0.90 8.27
N ASP A 62 -0.52 0.34 8.29
CA ASP A 62 -0.78 1.07 9.54
C ASP A 62 -2.10 0.56 10.13
N PRO A 63 -2.12 -0.05 11.33
CA PRO A 63 -3.35 -0.58 11.92
C PRO A 63 -4.38 0.52 12.23
N ALA A 64 -3.98 1.79 12.30
CA ALA A 64 -4.91 2.90 12.48
C ALA A 64 -5.67 3.28 11.19
N LEU A 65 -5.18 2.83 10.03
CA LEU A 65 -5.71 3.16 8.71
C LEU A 65 -6.07 1.89 7.91
N GLU A 66 -6.03 0.72 8.53
CA GLU A 66 -6.26 -0.59 7.89
C GLU A 66 -7.59 -0.62 7.10
N ASP A 67 -8.67 -0.11 7.72
CA ASP A 67 -10.00 -0.05 7.12
C ASP A 67 -10.17 1.09 6.10
N ASP A 68 -9.25 2.07 6.08
CA ASP A 68 -9.33 3.25 5.21
C ASP A 68 -8.56 3.09 3.89
N TYR A 69 -7.53 2.24 3.86
CA TYR A 69 -6.76 1.98 2.64
C TYR A 69 -7.63 1.31 1.57
N ASP A 70 -7.74 1.96 0.40
CA ASP A 70 -8.55 1.46 -0.72
C ASP A 70 -7.77 1.35 -2.03
N GLN A 71 -6.50 1.76 -2.03
CA GLN A 71 -5.64 1.71 -3.20
C GLN A 71 -4.21 1.28 -2.87
N ILE A 72 -3.59 0.59 -3.82
CA ILE A 72 -2.15 0.36 -3.85
C ILE A 72 -1.61 1.17 -5.02
N VAL A 73 -0.77 2.16 -4.72
CA VAL A 73 -0.06 2.93 -5.75
C VAL A 73 1.34 2.34 -5.90
N TRP A 74 1.74 2.03 -7.13
CA TRP A 74 3.03 1.44 -7.40
C TRP A 74 3.60 1.87 -8.75
N ASN A 75 4.92 1.86 -8.84
CA ASN A 75 5.68 2.13 -10.04
C ASN A 75 7.00 1.35 -10.02
N VAL A 76 7.30 0.67 -11.12
CA VAL A 76 8.61 0.02 -11.31
C VAL A 76 9.50 0.96 -12.11
N ARG A 77 10.65 1.29 -11.55
CA ARG A 77 11.66 2.11 -12.22
C ARG A 77 12.47 1.25 -13.18
N ALA A 78 13.08 1.88 -14.18
CA ALA A 78 13.92 1.20 -15.18
C ALA A 78 15.18 0.52 -14.58
N ASP A 79 15.55 0.86 -13.33
CA ASP A 79 16.62 0.21 -12.58
C ASP A 79 16.16 -1.06 -11.84
N GLY A 80 14.90 -1.47 -12.01
CA GLY A 80 14.29 -2.61 -11.33
C GLY A 80 13.77 -2.30 -9.92
N THR A 81 13.81 -1.04 -9.47
CA THR A 81 13.28 -0.68 -8.15
C THR A 81 11.76 -0.55 -8.19
N LEU A 82 11.08 -1.27 -7.30
CA LEU A 82 9.64 -1.13 -7.06
C LEU A 82 9.37 -0.06 -5.99
N ASP A 83 8.82 1.08 -6.40
CA ASP A 83 8.25 2.08 -5.49
C ASP A 83 6.76 1.78 -5.32
N ALA A 84 6.30 1.64 -4.09
CA ALA A 84 4.92 1.24 -3.82
C ALA A 84 4.52 1.59 -2.38
N SER A 85 3.26 1.97 -2.19
CA SER A 85 2.64 2.29 -0.91
C SER A 85 1.12 2.09 -0.95
N LEU A 86 0.53 1.94 0.23
CA LEU A 86 -0.92 1.97 0.41
C LEU A 86 -1.40 3.44 0.40
N ALA A 87 -2.56 3.68 -0.17
CA ALA A 87 -3.15 5.01 -0.31
C ALA A 87 -4.66 4.98 0.00
N ILE A 88 -5.17 6.14 0.39
CA ILE A 88 -6.59 6.40 0.65
C ILE A 88 -7.05 7.39 -0.43
N SER A 89 -8.01 7.00 -1.26
CA SER A 89 -8.46 7.81 -2.40
C SER A 89 -9.26 9.04 -1.97
N SER A 90 -9.95 8.99 -0.83
CA SER A 90 -10.78 10.07 -0.31
C SER A 90 -10.38 10.48 1.11
N LEU A 91 -9.55 11.53 1.22
CA LEU A 91 -9.31 12.18 2.51
C LEU A 91 -10.50 13.10 2.83
N VAL A 92 -11.41 12.64 3.68
CA VAL A 92 -12.48 13.49 4.23
C VAL A 92 -11.86 14.41 5.29
N MET A 93 -11.48 15.62 4.89
CA MET A 93 -10.98 16.64 5.83
C MET A 93 -12.13 17.23 6.64
N ALA A 94 -12.15 16.97 7.95
CA ALA A 94 -12.96 17.75 8.88
C ALA A 94 -12.38 19.17 9.00
N SER A 95 -13.06 20.16 8.41
CA SER A 95 -12.73 21.56 8.65
C SER A 95 -13.47 22.06 9.88
N ASN A 96 -12.74 22.52 10.89
CA ASN A 96 -13.34 23.24 12.02
C ASN A 96 -13.33 24.74 11.68
N THR A 97 -14.35 25.21 10.97
CA THR A 97 -14.56 26.66 10.84
C THR A 97 -14.84 27.23 12.22
N ILE A 98 -13.92 28.04 12.73
CA ILE A 98 -14.06 28.79 13.99
C ILE A 98 -15.39 29.53 13.92
N ARG A 99 -16.35 29.10 14.75
CA ARG A 99 -17.64 29.79 14.91
C ARG A 99 -17.34 31.14 15.57
N PRO A 100 -17.64 32.30 14.94
CA PRO A 100 -17.42 33.58 15.60
C PRO A 100 -18.21 33.62 16.91
N GLU A 101 -17.49 33.85 17.99
CA GLU A 101 -18.03 34.10 19.31
C GLU A 101 -19.03 35.26 19.21
N LYS A 102 -20.26 35.01 19.66
CA LYS A 102 -21.33 35.99 19.57
C LYS A 102 -21.06 37.08 20.61
N ASP A 103 -20.52 38.21 20.14
CA ASP A 103 -20.33 39.44 20.89
C ASP A 103 -21.68 39.87 21.50
N TYR A 104 -21.90 39.59 22.79
CA TYR A 104 -23.02 40.14 23.54
C TYR A 104 -22.63 41.54 24.01
N LEU A 105 -22.79 42.50 23.10
CA LEU A 105 -22.88 43.93 23.41
C LEU A 105 -24.02 44.18 24.42
N HIS A 106 -23.65 44.80 25.54
CA HIS A 106 -24.39 45.80 26.33
C HIS A 106 -25.88 45.56 26.65
N GLN A 107 -26.19 45.47 27.94
CA GLN A 107 -27.31 46.24 28.51
C GLN A 107 -27.15 46.45 30.03
N GLN A 108 -26.81 47.72 30.36
CA GLN A 108 -27.10 48.54 31.55
C GLN A 108 -26.99 47.95 32.96
#